data_AF-A0A660NRJ9-F1
#
_entry.id   AF-A0A660NRJ9-F1
#
_cell.length_a   1.000
_cell.length_b   1.000
_cell.length_c   1.000
_cell.angle_alpha   90.00
_cell.angle_beta   90.00
_cell.angle_gamma   90.00
#
_symmetry.space_group_name_H-M   'P 1'
#
loop_
_entity.id
_entity.type
_entity.pdbx_description
1 polymer ?
#
loop_
_entity_poly.entity_id
_entity_poly.type
_entity_poly.pdbx_seq_one_letter_code
_entity_poly.pdbx_strand_id
1 'polypeptide(L)'
;LWRRRRAHFDALDWLGVCRSFLLFAAAIMTLLLVFDARYRGFPTVLYMLPLLGLAMARLAGLRLAGAVEERVLAAVCVLGSIAFVLIEGFANGQSLTFGATVVALAAVATDGRFWMPAQDEH
;
A
#
# COMPACT_ATOMS: atom_id res chain seq x y z
N LEU A 1 34.30 -0.26 23.92
CA LEU A 1 32.92 -0.54 24.42
C LEU A 1 31.98 -0.75 23.24
N TRP A 2 32.03 -1.95 22.65
CA TRP A 2 31.12 -2.36 21.57
C TRP A 2 29.79 -2.76 22.18
N ARG A 3 28.86 -1.81 22.29
CA ARG A 3 27.49 -2.09 22.74
C ARG A 3 26.83 -2.89 21.61
N ARG A 4 26.79 -4.23 21.73
CA ARG A 4 25.87 -5.10 20.99
C ARG A 4 24.46 -4.55 21.25
N ARG A 5 23.96 -3.68 20.38
CA ARG A 5 22.52 -3.49 20.23
C ARG A 5 22.00 -4.81 19.69
N ARG A 6 21.50 -5.67 20.56
CA ARG A 6 20.51 -6.64 20.11
C ARG A 6 19.36 -5.79 19.57
N ALA A 7 19.21 -5.75 18.26
CA ALA A 7 18.02 -5.19 17.64
C ALA A 7 16.86 -6.08 18.09
N HIS A 8 16.22 -5.70 19.20
CA HIS A 8 14.88 -6.20 19.48
C HIS A 8 14.01 -5.52 18.45
N PHE A 9 13.62 -6.28 17.42
CA PHE A 9 12.58 -5.86 16.50
C PHE A 9 11.28 -5.87 17.29
N ASP A 10 10.70 -4.70 17.50
CA ASP A 10 9.41 -4.60 18.16
C ASP A 10 8.29 -4.99 17.19
N ALA A 11 7.11 -5.33 17.71
CA ALA A 11 5.97 -5.72 16.88
C ALA A 11 5.57 -4.64 15.85
N LEU A 12 5.83 -3.37 16.16
CA LEU A 12 5.60 -2.23 15.27
C LEU A 12 6.57 -2.21 14.08
N ASP A 13 7.83 -2.60 14.28
CA ASP A 13 8.82 -2.68 13.21
C ASP A 13 8.43 -3.78 12.21
N TRP A 14 8.01 -4.94 12.72
CA TRP A 14 7.51 -6.02 11.88
C TRP A 14 6.24 -5.64 11.11
N LEU A 15 5.32 -4.91 11.75
CA LEU A 15 4.13 -4.40 11.08
C LEU A 15 4.51 -3.41 9.97
N GLY A 16 5.55 -2.60 10.17
CA GLY A 16 6.11 -1.71 9.16
C GLY A 16 6.67 -2.46 7.95
N VAL A 17 7.45 -3.51 8.19
CA VAL A 17 7.98 -4.38 7.12
C VAL A 17 6.83 -5.05 6.35
N CYS A 18 5.83 -5.59 7.05
CA CYS A 18 4.66 -6.19 6.43
C CYS A 18 3.90 -5.17 5.56
N ARG A 19 3.69 -3.95 6.06
CA ARG A 19 3.05 -2.85 5.31
C ARG A 19 3.84 -2.51 4.05
N SER A 20 5.16 -2.35 4.15
CA SER A 20 6.03 -2.08 2.99
C SER A 20 5.93 -3.20 1.94
N PHE A 21 5.99 -4.46 2.36
CA PHE A 21 5.86 -5.60 1.46
C PHE A 21 4.49 -5.66 0.78
N LEU A 22 3.42 -5.35 1.52
CA LEU A 22 2.06 -5.30 0.99
C LEU A 22 1.88 -4.18 -0.04
N LEU A 23 2.44 -2.99 0.21
CA LEU A 23 2.44 -1.90 -0.76
C LEU A 23 3.21 -2.26 -2.01
N PHE A 24 4.36 -2.92 -1.87
CA PHE A 24 5.14 -3.40 -3.00
C PHE A 24 4.37 -4.43 -3.83
N ALA A 25 3.76 -5.42 -3.18
CA ALA A 25 2.94 -6.42 -3.84
C ALA A 25 1.72 -5.79 -4.54
N ALA A 26 1.05 -4.82 -3.90
CA ALA A 26 -0.06 -4.08 -4.48
C ALA A 26 0.39 -3.31 -5.74
N ALA A 27 1.53 -2.63 -5.67
CA ALA A 27 2.10 -1.88 -6.79
C ALA A 27 2.43 -2.80 -7.98
N ILE A 28 3.01 -3.98 -7.73
CA ILE A 28 3.23 -4.97 -8.79
C ILE A 28 1.89 -5.41 -9.39
N MET A 29 0.90 -5.73 -8.57
CA MET A 29 -0.40 -6.19 -9.06
C MET A 29 -1.11 -5.12 -9.91
N THR A 30 -1.07 -3.85 -9.52
CA THR A 30 -1.67 -2.79 -10.34
C THR A 30 -0.93 -2.61 -11.66
N LEU A 31 0.41 -2.70 -11.67
CA LEU A 31 1.19 -2.67 -12.91
C LEU A 31 0.87 -3.86 -13.82
N LEU A 32 0.75 -5.07 -13.27
CA LEU A 32 0.36 -6.26 -14.03
C LEU A 32 -1.02 -6.10 -14.67
N LEU A 33 -1.99 -5.56 -13.93
CA LEU A 33 -3.34 -5.29 -14.45
C LEU A 33 -3.35 -4.24 -15.57
N VAL A 34 -2.43 -3.27 -15.53
CA VAL A 34 -2.30 -2.24 -16.57
C VAL A 34 -1.64 -2.81 -17.83
N PHE A 35 -0.60 -3.64 -17.69
CA PHE A 35 0.25 -4.02 -18.81
C PHE A 35 0.04 -5.43 -19.36
N ASP A 36 -0.64 -6.34 -18.64
CA ASP A 36 -0.83 -7.73 -19.07
C ASP A 36 -2.26 -8.23 -18.83
N ALA A 37 -2.98 -8.49 -19.93
CA ALA A 37 -4.37 -8.93 -19.95
C ALA A 37 -4.62 -10.28 -19.23
N ARG A 38 -3.58 -11.08 -18.97
CA ARG A 38 -3.72 -12.37 -18.27
C ARG A 38 -4.01 -12.20 -16.78
N TYR A 39 -3.68 -11.04 -16.19
CA TYR A 39 -3.78 -10.82 -14.76
C TYR A 39 -5.08 -10.15 -14.31
N ARG A 40 -6.18 -10.28 -15.07
CA ARG A 40 -7.52 -9.74 -14.74
C ARG A 40 -8.21 -10.36 -13.52
N GLY A 41 -7.49 -11.16 -12.74
CA GLY A 41 -7.94 -11.54 -11.41
C GLY A 41 -7.83 -10.35 -10.48
N PHE A 42 -8.92 -9.96 -9.85
CA PHE A 42 -8.95 -8.89 -8.84
C PHE A 42 -8.94 -9.51 -7.44
N PRO A 43 -7.78 -9.71 -6.78
CA PRO A 43 -7.68 -10.39 -5.50
C PRO A 43 -8.11 -9.47 -4.33
N THR A 44 -9.29 -8.88 -4.41
CA THR A 44 -9.80 -7.88 -3.46
C THR A 44 -9.72 -8.35 -2.01
N VAL A 45 -10.15 -9.57 -1.72
CA VAL A 45 -10.14 -10.13 -0.36
C VAL A 45 -8.73 -10.16 0.23
N LEU A 46 -7.72 -10.47 -0.58
CA LEU A 46 -6.32 -10.55 -0.15
C LEU A 46 -5.80 -9.18 0.35
N TYR A 47 -6.22 -8.08 -0.29
CA TYR A 47 -5.79 -6.73 0.06
C TYR A 47 -6.74 -6.03 1.05
N MET A 48 -7.99 -6.48 1.15
CA MET A 48 -8.96 -5.96 2.09
C MET A 48 -8.60 -6.33 3.54
N LEU A 49 -8.09 -7.54 3.78
CA LEU A 49 -7.64 -7.97 5.11
C LEU A 49 -6.54 -7.07 5.70
N PRO A 50 -5.40 -6.82 5.02
CA PRO A 50 -4.38 -5.92 5.53
C PRO A 50 -4.84 -4.46 5.60
N LEU A 51 -5.71 -4.01 4.69
CA LEU A 51 -6.34 -2.69 4.78
C LEU A 51 -7.09 -2.53 6.11
N LEU A 52 -7.95 -3.49 6.45
CA LEU A 52 -8.71 -3.45 7.70
C LEU A 52 -7.79 -3.52 8.92
N GLY A 53 -6.76 -4.37 8.88
CA GLY A 53 -5.76 -4.47 9.95
C GLY A 53 -5.03 -3.15 10.20
N LEU A 54 -4.54 -2.51 9.14
CA LEU A 54 -3.86 -1.21 9.23
C LEU A 54 -4.82 -0.09 9.65
N ALA A 55 -6.06 -0.09 9.15
CA ALA A 55 -7.08 0.87 9.55
C ALA A 55 -7.43 0.75 11.04
N MET A 56 -7.61 -0.46 11.55
CA MET A 56 -7.84 -0.71 12.97
C MET A 56 -6.65 -0.30 13.83
N ALA A 57 -5.42 -0.63 13.42
CA ALA A 57 -4.21 -0.19 14.11
C ALA A 57 -4.15 1.35 14.19
N ARG A 58 -4.54 2.03 13.11
CA ARG A 58 -4.57 3.49 13.04
C ARG A 58 -5.65 4.10 13.93
N LEU A 59 -6.85 3.50 13.98
CA LEU A 59 -7.94 3.88 14.89
C LEU A 59 -7.56 3.66 16.35
N ALA A 60 -6.75 2.64 16.64
CA ALA A 60 -6.17 2.39 17.95
C ALA A 60 -5.02 3.35 18.32
N GLY A 61 -4.68 4.32 17.45
CA GLY A 61 -3.63 5.31 17.70
C GLY A 61 -2.21 4.83 17.41
N LEU A 62 -2.03 3.61 16.89
CA LEU A 62 -0.72 3.11 16.49
C LEU A 62 -0.28 3.85 15.22
N ARG A 63 0.87 4.50 15.29
CA ARG A 63 1.49 5.17 14.16
C ARG A 63 2.80 4.48 13.82
N LEU A 64 2.89 3.99 12.59
CA LEU A 64 4.12 3.43 12.04
C LEU A 64 4.91 4.54 11.37
N ALA A 65 6.21 4.60 11.62
CA ALA A 65 7.09 5.49 10.88
C ALA A 65 6.95 5.21 9.37
N GLY A 66 6.67 6.24 8.57
CA GLY A 66 6.51 6.10 7.12
C GLY A 66 7.83 6.31 6.40
N ALA A 67 8.16 5.42 5.47
CA ALA A 67 9.34 5.55 4.61
C ALA A 67 8.99 6.32 3.32
N VAL A 68 9.98 6.93 2.67
CA VAL A 68 9.78 7.66 1.40
C VAL A 68 9.38 6.68 0.29
N GLU A 69 9.99 5.51 0.29
CA GLU A 69 9.76 4.40 -0.63
C GLU A 69 8.29 3.94 -0.58
N GLU A 70 7.69 3.88 0.60
CA GLU A 70 6.27 3.53 0.76
C GLU A 70 5.35 4.56 0.10
N ARG A 71 5.73 5.85 0.07
CA ARG A 71 4.96 6.88 -0.63
C ARG A 71 5.03 6.71 -2.14
N VAL A 72 6.22 6.37 -2.66
CA VAL A 72 6.39 6.08 -4.09
C VAL A 72 5.55 4.85 -4.48
N LEU A 73 5.60 3.78 -3.70
CA LEU A 73 4.78 2.59 -3.93
C LEU A 73 3.28 2.90 -3.83
N ALA A 74 2.86 3.71 -2.87
CA ALA A 74 1.48 4.16 -2.75
C ALA A 74 1.03 5.01 -3.96
N ALA A 75 1.89 5.89 -4.48
CA ALA A 75 1.60 6.64 -5.69
C ALA A 75 1.43 5.71 -6.91
N VAL A 76 2.31 4.70 -7.06
CA VAL A 76 2.18 3.67 -8.11
C VAL A 76 0.88 2.88 -7.96
N CYS A 77 0.50 2.52 -6.73
CA CYS A 77 -0.78 1.88 -6.45
C CYS A 77 -1.95 2.75 -6.92
N VAL A 78 -1.99 4.02 -6.53
CA VAL A 78 -3.07 4.95 -6.87
C VAL A 78 -3.16 5.17 -8.38
N LEU A 79 -2.05 5.50 -9.03
CA LEU A 79 -2.01 5.75 -10.48
C LEU A 79 -2.34 4.48 -11.27
N GLY A 80 -1.80 3.33 -10.86
CA GLY A 80 -2.11 2.04 -11.46
C GLY A 80 -3.59 1.67 -11.30
N SER A 81 -4.19 1.94 -10.14
CA SER A 81 -5.62 1.75 -9.90
C SER A 81 -6.51 2.59 -10.82
N ILE A 82 -6.16 3.87 -11.01
CA ILE A 82 -6.87 4.73 -11.96
C ILE A 82 -6.72 4.17 -13.37
N ALA A 83 -5.50 3.81 -13.79
CA ALA A 83 -5.22 3.32 -15.12
C ALA A 83 -5.98 2.02 -15.44
N PHE A 84 -5.90 0.97 -14.61
CA PHE A 84 -6.58 -0.28 -14.92
C PHE A 84 -8.11 -0.16 -14.86
N VAL A 85 -8.67 0.67 -13.97
CA VAL A 85 -10.12 0.91 -13.94
C VAL A 85 -10.61 1.57 -15.23
N LEU A 86 -9.81 2.50 -15.79
CA LEU A 86 -10.12 3.11 -17.09
C LEU A 86 -10.01 2.11 -18.24
N ILE A 87 -9.02 1.21 -18.20
CA ILE A 87 -8.81 0.16 -19.22
C ILE A 87 -9.94 -0.88 -19.17
N GLU A 88 -10.34 -1.32 -17.99
CA GLU A 88 -11.39 -2.33 -17.79
C GLU A 88 -12.81 -1.74 -17.91
N GLY A 89 -12.94 -0.43 -17.72
CA GLY A 89 -14.18 0.32 -17.82
C GLY A 89 -15.02 0.32 -16.54
N PHE A 90 -15.77 1.40 -16.33
CA PHE A 90 -16.58 1.63 -15.13
C PHE A 90 -17.76 0.66 -14.96
N ALA A 91 -18.15 -0.08 -15.99
CA ALA A 91 -19.15 -1.13 -15.86
C ALA A 91 -18.62 -2.38 -15.13
N ASN A 92 -17.29 -2.53 -15.04
CA ASN A 92 -16.65 -3.64 -14.34
C ASN A 92 -16.55 -3.36 -12.83
N GLY A 93 -17.59 -3.77 -12.09
CA GLY A 93 -17.67 -3.58 -10.63
C GLY A 93 -16.53 -4.25 -9.84
N GLN A 94 -15.93 -5.33 -10.35
CA GLN A 94 -14.78 -5.98 -9.71
C GLN A 94 -13.55 -5.08 -9.76
N SER A 95 -13.27 -4.50 -10.93
CA SER A 95 -12.16 -3.55 -11.11
C SER A 95 -12.33 -2.32 -10.22
N LEU A 96 -13.55 -1.78 -10.11
CA LEU A 96 -13.85 -0.63 -9.26
C LEU A 96 -13.61 -0.95 -7.78
N THR A 97 -14.13 -2.09 -7.33
CA THR A 97 -14.01 -2.50 -5.93
C THR A 97 -12.54 -2.74 -5.56
N PHE A 98 -11.79 -3.40 -6.46
CA PHE A 98 -10.37 -3.61 -6.26
C PHE A 98 -9.56 -2.30 -6.29
N GLY A 99 -9.83 -1.42 -7.24
CA GLY A 99 -9.19 -0.11 -7.33
C GLY A 99 -9.42 0.73 -6.07
N ALA A 100 -10.67 0.78 -5.59
CA ALA A 100 -11.01 1.44 -4.34
C ALA A 100 -10.28 0.83 -3.13
N THR A 101 -10.18 -0.51 -3.06
CA THR A 101 -9.47 -1.22 -1.98
C THR A 101 -7.99 -0.86 -1.96
N VAL A 102 -7.33 -0.86 -3.13
CA VAL A 102 -5.91 -0.54 -3.25
C VAL A 102 -5.64 0.93 -2.94
N VAL A 103 -6.49 1.85 -3.42
CA VAL A 103 -6.38 3.28 -3.09
C VAL A 103 -6.57 3.52 -1.59
N ALA A 104 -7.55 2.88 -0.96
CA ALA A 104 -7.74 2.96 0.48
C ALA A 104 -6.54 2.41 1.25
N LEU A 105 -5.99 1.27 0.82
CA LEU A 105 -4.78 0.69 1.42
C LEU A 105 -3.60 1.66 1.33
N ALA A 106 -3.36 2.23 0.15
CA ALA A 106 -2.31 3.21 -0.07
C ALA A 106 -2.47 4.46 0.82
N ALA A 107 -3.70 4.97 0.95
CA ALA A 107 -4.01 6.12 1.80
C ALA A 107 -3.79 5.82 3.28
N VAL A 108 -4.31 4.69 3.79
CA VAL A 108 -4.13 4.29 5.20
C VAL A 108 -2.66 4.03 5.52
N ALA A 109 -1.94 3.37 4.61
CA ALA A 109 -0.54 3.03 4.83
C ALA A 109 0.39 4.25 4.91
N THR A 110 0.02 5.37 4.24
CA THR A 110 0.87 6.57 4.10
C THR A 110 0.30 7.83 4.75
N ASP A 111 -0.77 7.71 5.56
CA ASP A 111 -1.51 8.85 6.11
C ASP A 111 -2.01 9.83 5.02
N GLY A 112 -2.31 9.31 3.82
CA GLY A 112 -2.72 10.11 2.66
C GLY A 112 -1.60 10.93 2.01
N ARG A 113 -0.33 10.76 2.43
CA ARG A 113 0.81 11.56 1.96
C ARG A 113 1.50 10.98 0.71
N PHE A 114 0.76 10.29 -0.15
CA PHE A 114 1.30 9.65 -1.36
C PHE A 114 1.87 10.64 -2.41
N TRP A 115 1.64 11.95 -2.27
CA TRP A 115 2.15 13.01 -3.16
C TRP A 115 3.14 14.00 -2.53
N MET A 116 3.46 13.88 -1.24
CA MET A 116 4.36 14.85 -0.62
C MET A 116 5.81 14.48 -0.94
N PRO A 117 6.58 15.36 -1.62
CA PRO A 117 8.01 15.14 -1.79
C PRO A 117 8.65 14.93 -0.42
N ALA A 118 9.66 14.07 -0.36
CA ALA A 118 10.49 13.96 0.82
C ALA A 118 10.98 15.38 1.13
N GLN A 119 10.49 15.96 2.23
CA GLN A 119 11.11 17.16 2.75
C GLN A 119 12.41 16.65 3.37
N ASP A 120 13.50 16.86 2.65
CA ASP A 120 14.84 16.62 3.16
C ASP A 120 14.97 17.49 4.42
N GLU A 121 14.97 16.84 5.60
CA GLU A 121 15.33 17.51 6.86
C GLU A 121 16.83 17.85 6.75
N HIS A 122 17.11 19.12 6.44
CA HIS A 122 18.45 19.72 6.52
C HIS A 122 18.86 20.01 7.96
#